data_AF-A0A397CID5-F1
#
_entry.id   AF-A0A397CID5-F1
#
_cell.length_a   1.000
_cell.length_b   1.000
_cell.length_c   1.000
_cell.angle_alpha   90.00
_cell.angle_beta   90.00
_cell.angle_gamma   90.00
#
_symmetry.space_group_name_H-M   'P 1'
#
loop_
_entity.id
_entity.type
_entity.pdbx_description
1 polymer ?
#
loop_
_entity_poly.entity_id
_entity_poly.type
_entity_poly.pdbx_seq_one_letter_code
_entity_poly.pdbx_strand_id
1 'polypeptide(L)'
;MESRMQELMSSYYDLSDKDETVSQSKNINAPGFLVDDYDMLESMGMDELLRRDDQMIKEIKELDTNMQMLVYENYNKFISATDTIRKMKVQYIPSVSFVLVDSMGKITVQSENVSNALAPFRSKVRTLVVTINVMLTQGCIQVEKLVGVRRLLKRLEFIFQLPQRLKSAMKAQ
;
A
#
# COMPACT_ATOMS: atom_id res chain seq x y z
N MET A 1 30.50 -30.40 -0.17
CA MET A 1 31.48 -29.42 0.32
C MET A 1 30.73 -28.26 0.99
N GLU A 2 29.77 -27.61 0.31
CA GLU A 2 28.86 -26.61 0.91
C GLU A 2 28.10 -27.11 2.15
N SER A 3 27.57 -28.34 2.16
CA SER A 3 26.82 -28.85 3.33
C SER A 3 27.65 -29.00 4.60
N ARG A 4 28.92 -29.42 4.51
CA ARG A 4 29.82 -29.57 5.67
C ARG A 4 30.25 -28.21 6.22
N MET A 5 30.33 -27.20 5.33
CA MET A 5 30.61 -25.82 5.71
C MET A 5 29.38 -25.13 6.32
N GLN A 6 28.19 -25.40 5.80
CA GLN A 6 26.92 -24.99 6.41
C GLN A 6 26.73 -25.64 7.78
N GLU A 7 27.07 -26.92 7.93
CA GLU A 7 27.03 -27.65 9.20
C GLU A 7 28.05 -27.07 10.20
N LEU A 8 29.29 -26.79 9.76
CA LEU A 8 30.31 -26.16 10.59
C LEU A 8 29.96 -24.72 10.99
N MET A 9 29.40 -23.92 10.05
CA MET A 9 28.87 -22.59 10.38
C MET A 9 27.66 -22.68 11.30
N SER A 10 26.76 -23.64 11.09
CA SER A 10 25.60 -23.88 11.96
C SER A 10 26.04 -24.25 13.38
N SER A 11 27.12 -25.03 13.53
CA SER A 11 27.71 -25.35 14.83
C SER A 11 28.46 -24.18 15.47
N TYR A 12 29.03 -23.27 14.66
CA TYR A 12 29.74 -22.07 15.15
C TYR A 12 28.80 -20.93 15.56
N TYR A 13 27.68 -20.78 14.86
CA TYR A 13 26.67 -19.75 15.11
C TYR A 13 25.51 -20.24 15.99
N ASP A 14 25.61 -21.46 16.52
CA ASP A 14 24.66 -22.08 17.45
C ASP A 14 23.20 -22.03 16.95
N LEU A 15 23.03 -22.25 15.63
CA LEU A 15 21.72 -22.14 14.96
C LEU A 15 20.85 -23.39 15.14
N SER A 16 21.35 -24.39 15.85
CA SER A 16 20.62 -25.60 16.21
C SER A 16 20.29 -25.60 17.71
N ASP A 17 19.08 -25.17 18.06
CA ASP A 17 18.44 -25.31 19.40
C ASP A 17 18.28 -26.79 19.86
N LYS A 18 18.96 -27.75 19.21
CA LYS A 18 18.84 -29.19 19.42
C LYS A 18 20.17 -29.89 19.14
N ASP A 19 21.17 -29.72 20.01
CA ASP A 19 21.97 -30.81 20.60
C ASP A 19 23.20 -30.23 21.32
N GLU A 20 23.04 -29.77 22.57
CA GLU A 20 24.18 -29.44 23.42
C GLU A 20 25.08 -30.67 23.70
N THR A 21 24.54 -31.89 23.51
CA THR A 21 25.24 -33.14 23.87
C THR A 21 26.18 -33.67 22.79
N VAL A 22 25.93 -33.38 21.50
CA VAL A 22 26.74 -33.90 20.38
C VAL A 22 27.97 -33.02 20.09
N SER A 23 27.90 -31.72 20.36
CA SER A 23 29.03 -30.80 20.17
C SER A 23 30.11 -30.94 21.25
N GLN A 24 29.75 -31.37 22.46
CA GLN A 24 30.71 -31.57 23.55
C GLN A 24 31.53 -32.86 23.40
N SER A 25 30.97 -33.92 22.80
CA SER A 25 31.67 -35.21 22.65
C SER A 25 32.78 -35.20 21.60
N LYS A 26 32.76 -34.28 20.63
CA LYS A 26 33.84 -34.10 19.63
C LYS A 26 34.78 -32.93 19.91
N ASN A 27 34.53 -32.17 20.98
CA ASN A 27 35.40 -31.07 21.37
C ASN A 27 36.51 -31.58 22.30
N ILE A 28 37.72 -31.65 21.75
CA ILE A 28 38.93 -32.14 22.44
C ILE A 28 39.28 -31.31 23.68
N ASN A 29 38.79 -30.07 23.76
CA ASN A 29 39.01 -29.15 24.88
C ASN A 29 37.80 -29.07 25.83
N ALA A 30 36.73 -29.84 25.60
CA ALA A 30 35.57 -29.83 26.48
C ALA A 30 35.85 -30.58 27.78
N PRO A 31 35.31 -30.13 28.93
CA PRO A 31 35.51 -30.77 30.23
C PRO A 31 34.93 -32.20 30.34
N GLY A 32 34.15 -32.65 29.34
CA GLY A 32 33.59 -34.01 29.23
C GLY A 32 34.22 -34.86 28.12
N PHE A 33 35.43 -34.51 27.65
CA PHE A 33 36.11 -35.27 26.60
C PHE A 33 36.42 -36.71 27.06
N LEU A 34 35.79 -37.69 26.42
CA LEU A 34 36.03 -39.11 26.66
C LEU A 34 37.18 -39.59 25.78
N VAL A 35 38.35 -39.77 26.38
CA VAL A 35 39.56 -40.26 25.71
C VAL A 35 39.35 -41.62 25.06
N ASP A 36 38.50 -42.48 25.65
CA ASP A 36 38.21 -43.84 25.17
C ASP A 36 37.49 -43.87 23.81
N ASP A 37 36.81 -42.80 23.39
CA ASP A 37 36.17 -42.71 22.06
C ASP A 37 37.19 -42.41 20.93
N TYR A 38 38.40 -41.96 21.28
CA TYR A 38 39.48 -41.68 20.34
C TYR A 38 40.40 -42.90 20.15
N ASP A 39 39.81 -43.98 19.64
CA ASP A 39 40.44 -45.29 19.40
C ASP A 39 41.53 -45.27 18.30
N MET A 40 41.79 -44.11 17.67
CA MET A 40 42.79 -43.95 16.61
C MET A 40 44.22 -44.27 17.07
N LEU A 41 44.53 -44.11 18.35
CA LEU A 41 45.87 -44.38 18.87
C LEU A 41 46.12 -45.87 19.15
N GLU A 42 45.06 -46.65 19.45
CA GLU A 42 45.14 -48.10 19.67
C GLU A 42 44.94 -48.90 18.38
N SER A 43 44.20 -48.36 17.40
CA SER A 43 43.80 -49.09 16.18
C SER A 43 44.61 -48.77 14.91
N MET A 44 45.28 -47.61 14.81
CA MET A 44 46.00 -47.19 13.59
C MET A 44 47.53 -47.34 13.69
N GLY A 45 48.16 -47.78 12.60
CA GLY A 45 49.62 -47.81 12.47
C GLY A 45 50.22 -46.43 12.21
N MET A 46 51.50 -46.23 12.53
CA MET A 46 52.17 -44.92 12.40
C MET A 46 52.09 -44.29 11.00
N ASP A 47 52.19 -45.08 9.92
CA ASP A 47 52.03 -44.58 8.55
C ASP A 47 50.61 -44.05 8.27
N GLU A 48 49.58 -44.68 8.84
CA GLU A 48 48.20 -44.26 8.70
C GLU A 48 47.94 -42.97 9.48
N LEU A 49 48.52 -42.85 10.68
CA LEU A 49 48.48 -41.64 11.50
C LEU A 49 49.15 -40.46 10.79
N LEU A 50 50.32 -40.68 10.17
CA LEU A 50 51.02 -39.66 9.38
C LEU A 50 50.19 -39.20 8.18
N ARG A 51 49.54 -40.15 7.49
CA ARG A 51 48.65 -39.83 6.36
C ARG A 51 47.40 -39.06 6.80
N ARG A 52 46.91 -39.35 8.01
CA ARG A 52 45.79 -38.65 8.65
C ARG A 52 46.19 -37.21 9.01
N ASP A 53 47.41 -37.00 9.50
CA ASP A 53 47.98 -35.68 9.79
C ASP A 53 48.10 -34.85 8.50
N ASP A 54 48.70 -35.40 7.45
CA ASP A 54 48.79 -34.75 6.14
C ASP A 54 47.41 -34.37 5.56
N GLN A 55 46.42 -35.25 5.74
CA GLN A 55 45.05 -34.99 5.34
C GLN A 55 44.41 -33.88 6.17
N MET A 56 44.65 -33.86 7.48
CA MET A 56 44.16 -32.82 8.39
C MET A 56 44.74 -31.45 8.03
N ILE A 57 46.03 -31.38 7.72
CA ILE A 57 46.69 -30.14 7.26
C ILE A 57 46.05 -29.62 5.98
N LYS A 58 45.68 -30.49 5.04
CA LYS A 58 44.97 -30.10 3.82
C LYS A 58 43.56 -29.61 4.13
N GLU A 59 42.82 -30.31 4.98
CA GLU A 59 41.48 -29.90 5.40
C GLU A 59 41.47 -28.54 6.11
N ILE A 60 42.47 -28.25 6.95
CA ILE A 60 42.64 -26.95 7.61
C ILE A 60 42.84 -25.84 6.57
N LYS A 61 43.73 -26.05 5.59
CA LYS A 61 44.00 -25.06 4.53
C LYS A 61 42.78 -24.82 3.64
N GLU A 62 42.08 -25.88 3.28
CA GLU A 62 40.86 -25.80 2.49
C GLU A 62 39.76 -25.05 3.25
N LEU A 63 39.61 -25.32 4.55
CA LEU A 63 38.65 -24.64 5.40
C LEU A 63 38.95 -23.15 5.54
N ASP A 64 40.21 -22.77 5.75
CA ASP A 64 40.63 -21.36 5.79
C ASP A 64 40.35 -20.64 4.47
N THR A 65 40.69 -21.27 3.33
CA THR A 65 40.41 -20.72 2.00
C THR A 65 38.91 -20.52 1.77
N ASN A 66 38.10 -21.50 2.17
CA ASN A 66 36.65 -21.41 2.05
C ASN A 66 36.09 -20.31 2.96
N MET A 67 36.57 -20.20 4.20
CA MET A 67 36.17 -19.13 5.12
C MET A 67 36.47 -17.75 4.54
N GLN A 68 37.67 -17.56 3.98
CA GLN A 68 38.05 -16.32 3.29
C GLN A 68 37.13 -16.03 2.10
N MET A 69 36.81 -17.05 1.30
CA MET A 69 35.90 -16.91 0.16
C MET A 69 34.50 -16.48 0.60
N LEU A 70 33.96 -17.06 1.67
CA LEU A 70 32.67 -16.68 2.21
C LEU A 70 32.64 -15.22 2.66
N VAL A 71 33.66 -14.81 3.41
CA VAL A 71 33.80 -13.42 3.90
C VAL A 71 33.83 -12.46 2.71
N TYR A 72 34.61 -12.79 1.68
CA TYR A 72 34.68 -12.01 0.45
C TYR A 72 33.33 -11.91 -0.26
N GLU A 73 32.63 -13.04 -0.44
CA GLU A 73 31.29 -13.03 -1.04
C GLU A 73 30.30 -12.18 -0.23
N ASN A 74 30.31 -12.30 1.09
CA ASN A 74 29.41 -11.55 1.95
C ASN A 74 29.69 -10.05 1.86
N TYR A 75 30.95 -9.63 1.98
CA TYR A 75 31.32 -8.23 1.83
C TYR A 75 30.98 -7.69 0.45
N ASN A 76 31.21 -8.44 -0.62
CA ASN A 76 30.80 -8.03 -1.96
C ASN A 76 29.28 -7.88 -2.11
N LYS A 77 28.50 -8.79 -1.52
CA LYS A 77 27.03 -8.69 -1.48
C LYS A 77 26.58 -7.46 -0.70
N PHE A 78 27.19 -7.17 0.45
CA PHE A 78 26.91 -5.96 1.24
C PHE A 78 27.29 -4.67 0.51
N ILE A 79 28.44 -4.63 -0.14
CA ILE A 79 28.88 -3.48 -0.93
C ILE A 79 27.90 -3.24 -2.07
N SER A 80 27.54 -4.29 -2.81
CA SER A 80 26.59 -4.21 -3.92
C SER A 80 25.19 -3.76 -3.47
N ALA A 81 24.72 -4.26 -2.33
CA ALA A 81 23.45 -3.84 -1.74
C ALA A 81 23.50 -2.37 -1.34
N THR A 82 24.58 -1.93 -0.69
CA THR A 82 24.77 -0.54 -0.28
C THR A 82 24.85 0.41 -1.48
N ASP A 83 25.54 0.01 -2.55
CA ASP A 83 25.60 0.75 -3.80
C ASP A 83 24.23 0.88 -4.47
N THR A 84 23.44 -0.19 -4.44
CA THR A 84 22.06 -0.19 -4.94
C THR A 84 21.19 0.80 -4.14
N ILE A 85 21.27 0.78 -2.81
CA ILE A 85 20.57 1.73 -1.94
C ILE A 85 21.01 3.17 -2.25
N ARG A 86 22.30 3.40 -2.47
CA ARG A 86 22.82 4.73 -2.82
C ARG A 86 22.29 5.21 -4.17
N LYS A 87 22.29 4.35 -5.20
CA LYS A 87 21.71 4.64 -6.52
C LYS A 87 20.22 4.96 -6.41
N MET A 88 19.46 4.16 -5.64
CA MET A 88 18.05 4.44 -5.37
C MET A 88 17.86 5.83 -4.75
N LYS A 89 18.64 6.16 -3.72
CA LYS A 89 18.53 7.44 -3.01
C LYS A 89 18.89 8.66 -3.86
N VAL A 90 19.97 8.58 -4.64
CA VAL A 90 20.52 9.73 -5.36
C VAL A 90 19.91 9.90 -6.75
N GLN A 91 19.61 8.79 -7.43
CA GLN A 91 19.24 8.84 -8.85
C GLN A 91 17.73 8.64 -9.05
N TYR A 92 17.15 7.62 -8.39
CA TYR A 92 15.75 7.27 -8.63
C TYR A 92 14.78 8.13 -7.83
N ILE A 93 15.01 8.34 -6.53
CA ILE A 93 14.09 9.13 -5.69
C ILE A 93 13.92 10.57 -6.22
N PRO A 94 15.00 11.32 -6.55
CA PRO A 94 14.85 12.67 -7.07
C PRO A 94 14.21 12.70 -8.46
N SER A 95 14.53 11.72 -9.32
CA SER A 95 13.93 11.62 -10.65
C SER A 95 12.43 11.38 -10.58
N VAL A 96 11.99 10.41 -9.75
CA VAL A 96 10.57 10.12 -9.56
C VAL A 96 9.84 11.32 -8.95
N SER A 97 10.43 11.95 -7.92
CA SER A 97 9.88 13.16 -7.30
C SER A 97 9.71 14.29 -8.33
N PHE A 98 10.74 14.56 -9.14
CA PHE A 98 10.70 15.57 -10.18
C PHE A 98 9.60 15.30 -11.22
N VAL A 99 9.51 14.05 -11.70
CA VAL A 99 8.48 13.65 -12.68
C VAL A 99 7.07 13.78 -12.09
N LEU A 100 6.88 13.43 -10.83
CA LEU A 100 5.59 13.58 -10.14
C LEU A 100 5.23 15.05 -9.99
N VAL A 101 6.15 15.90 -9.54
CA VAL A 101 5.92 17.35 -9.39
C VAL A 101 5.59 17.99 -10.74
N ASP A 102 6.33 17.65 -11.81
CA ASP A 102 6.04 18.12 -13.17
C ASP A 102 4.65 17.67 -13.65
N SER A 103 4.30 16.40 -13.42
CA SER A 103 2.98 15.86 -13.78
C SER A 103 1.85 16.55 -13.01
N MET A 104 2.04 16.82 -11.71
CA MET A 104 1.08 17.59 -10.91
C MET A 104 0.96 19.04 -11.39
N GLY A 105 2.07 19.66 -11.80
CA GLY A 105 2.06 20.98 -12.44
C GLY A 105 1.21 20.99 -13.71
N LYS A 106 1.41 19.99 -14.60
CA LYS A 106 0.62 19.83 -15.83
C LYS A 106 -0.87 19.63 -15.54
N ILE A 107 -1.22 18.78 -14.57
CA ILE A 107 -2.62 18.54 -14.15
C ILE A 107 -3.25 19.83 -13.61
N THR A 108 -2.49 20.60 -12.81
CA THR A 108 -2.98 21.86 -12.23
C THR A 108 -3.31 22.87 -13.31
N VAL A 109 -2.38 23.07 -14.26
CA VAL A 109 -2.59 23.96 -15.41
C VAL A 109 -3.75 23.49 -16.29
N GLN A 110 -3.86 22.19 -16.57
CA GLN A 110 -4.99 21.64 -17.33
C GLN A 110 -6.32 21.85 -16.60
N SER A 111 -6.37 21.61 -15.29
CA SER A 111 -7.57 21.81 -14.48
C SER A 111 -7.99 23.28 -14.47
N GLU A 112 -7.04 24.20 -14.36
CA GLU A 112 -7.32 25.63 -14.44
C GLU A 112 -7.86 26.02 -15.81
N ASN A 113 -7.23 25.54 -16.90
CA ASN A 113 -7.69 25.76 -18.26
C ASN A 113 -9.12 25.25 -18.48
N VAL A 114 -9.42 24.04 -18.02
CA VAL A 114 -10.77 23.46 -18.08
C VAL A 114 -11.75 24.31 -17.26
N SER A 115 -11.39 24.70 -16.04
CA SER A 115 -12.23 25.56 -15.19
C SER A 115 -12.55 26.89 -15.87
N ASN A 116 -11.54 27.54 -16.46
CA ASN A 116 -11.66 28.81 -17.17
C ASN A 116 -12.50 28.67 -18.44
N ALA A 117 -12.32 27.59 -19.21
CA ALA A 117 -13.13 27.30 -20.38
C ALA A 117 -14.61 27.04 -20.05
N LEU A 118 -14.88 26.39 -18.91
CA LEU A 118 -16.25 26.12 -18.45
C LEU A 118 -16.89 27.31 -17.71
N ALA A 119 -16.12 28.28 -17.21
CA ALA A 119 -16.63 29.45 -16.49
C ALA A 119 -17.76 30.21 -17.21
N PRO A 120 -17.66 30.57 -18.51
CA PRO A 120 -18.73 31.27 -19.20
C PRO A 120 -20.00 30.42 -19.34
N PHE A 121 -19.85 29.11 -19.57
CA PHE A 121 -21.00 28.20 -19.66
C PHE A 121 -21.70 28.05 -18.31
N ARG A 122 -20.94 27.87 -17.22
CA ARG A 122 -21.47 27.83 -15.84
C ARG A 122 -22.21 29.12 -15.48
N SER A 123 -21.69 30.28 -15.89
CA SER A 123 -22.34 31.57 -15.71
C SER A 123 -23.65 31.66 -16.49
N LYS A 124 -23.65 31.28 -17.78
CA LYS A 124 -24.86 31.27 -18.61
C LYS A 124 -25.95 30.35 -18.05
N VAL A 125 -25.57 29.13 -17.66
CA VAL A 125 -26.50 28.17 -17.03
C VAL A 125 -27.06 28.75 -15.73
N ARG A 126 -26.22 29.37 -14.89
CA ARG A 126 -26.66 30.02 -13.65
C ARG A 126 -27.69 31.12 -13.92
N THR A 127 -27.41 32.01 -14.87
CA THR A 127 -28.33 33.09 -15.25
C THR A 127 -29.66 32.53 -15.75
N LEU A 128 -29.64 31.53 -16.64
CA LEU A 128 -30.86 30.91 -17.15
C LEU A 128 -31.70 30.27 -16.04
N VAL A 129 -31.07 29.54 -15.11
CA VAL A 129 -31.76 28.95 -13.96
C VAL A 129 -32.44 30.02 -13.11
N VAL A 130 -31.72 31.11 -12.82
CA VAL A 130 -32.29 32.24 -12.07
C VAL A 130 -33.46 32.87 -12.82
N THR A 131 -33.33 33.12 -14.12
CA THR A 131 -34.40 33.70 -14.94
C THR A 131 -35.63 32.80 -14.98
N ILE A 132 -35.47 31.50 -15.19
CA ILE A 132 -36.58 30.54 -15.22
C ILE A 132 -37.30 30.52 -13.87
N ASN A 133 -36.55 30.47 -12.76
CA ASN A 133 -37.15 30.50 -11.43
C ASN A 133 -37.98 31.77 -11.22
N VAL A 134 -37.48 32.95 -11.60
CA VAL A 134 -38.22 34.21 -11.51
C VAL A 134 -39.48 34.20 -12.39
N MET A 135 -39.40 33.68 -13.61
CA MET A 135 -40.56 33.59 -14.50
C MET A 135 -41.63 32.63 -13.96
N LEU A 136 -41.22 31.48 -13.41
CA LEU A 136 -42.12 30.51 -12.81
C LEU A 136 -42.83 31.08 -11.58
N THR A 137 -42.10 31.74 -10.66
CA THR A 137 -42.72 32.36 -9.49
C THR A 137 -43.71 33.44 -9.89
N GLN A 138 -43.36 34.27 -10.88
CA GLN A 138 -44.27 35.29 -11.41
C GLN A 138 -45.52 34.67 -12.05
N GLY A 139 -45.38 33.56 -12.78
CA GLY A 139 -46.50 32.81 -13.35
C GLY A 139 -47.44 32.27 -12.27
N CYS A 140 -46.91 31.67 -11.21
CA CYS A 140 -47.69 31.20 -10.07
C CYS A 140 -48.51 32.32 -9.42
N ILE A 141 -47.90 33.50 -9.22
CA ILE A 141 -48.60 34.68 -8.65
C ILE A 141 -49.75 35.14 -9.56
N GLN A 142 -49.54 35.16 -10.88
CA GLN A 142 -50.60 35.53 -11.82
C GLN A 142 -51.76 34.55 -11.77
N VAL A 143 -51.47 33.24 -11.77
CA VAL A 143 -52.48 32.19 -11.64
C VAL A 143 -53.26 32.35 -10.33
N GLU A 144 -52.59 32.61 -9.22
CA GLU A 144 -53.23 32.84 -7.93
C GLU A 144 -54.21 34.04 -7.96
N LYS A 145 -53.81 35.15 -8.60
CA LYS A 145 -54.69 36.31 -8.82
C LYS A 145 -55.93 35.94 -9.64
N LEU A 146 -55.77 35.22 -10.75
CA LEU A 146 -56.89 34.80 -11.60
C LEU A 146 -57.84 33.84 -10.85
N VAL A 147 -57.30 32.92 -10.06
CA VAL A 147 -58.11 32.03 -9.20
C VAL A 147 -58.90 32.84 -8.17
N GLY A 148 -58.28 33.87 -7.59
CA GLY A 148 -58.95 34.82 -6.68
C GLY A 148 -60.14 35.51 -7.34
N VAL A 149 -59.95 36.08 -8.54
CA VAL A 149 -61.03 36.71 -9.32
C VAL A 149 -62.14 35.72 -9.66
N ARG A 150 -61.79 34.51 -10.13
CA ARG A 150 -62.78 33.46 -10.45
C ARG A 150 -63.61 33.07 -9.21
N ARG A 151 -63.01 33.02 -8.02
CA ARG A 151 -63.73 32.74 -6.76
C ARG A 151 -64.72 33.83 -6.43
N LEU A 152 -64.37 35.10 -6.62
CA LEU A 152 -65.27 36.24 -6.41
C LEU A 152 -66.43 36.20 -7.41
N LEU A 153 -66.15 35.93 -8.69
CA LEU A 153 -67.18 35.83 -9.71
C LEU A 153 -68.20 34.72 -9.39
N LYS A 154 -67.73 33.54 -8.96
CA LYS A 154 -68.59 32.44 -8.50
C LYS A 154 -69.46 32.83 -7.30
N ARG A 155 -68.92 33.61 -6.34
CA ARG A 155 -69.70 34.12 -5.21
C ARG A 155 -70.76 35.12 -5.66
N LEU A 156 -70.41 36.01 -6.59
CA LEU A 156 -71.33 37.00 -7.13
C LEU A 156 -72.47 36.32 -7.91
N GLU A 157 -72.14 35.36 -8.77
CA GLU A 157 -73.09 34.52 -9.49
C GLU A 157 -74.07 33.83 -8.52
N PHE A 158 -73.55 33.25 -7.43
CA PHE A 158 -74.38 32.66 -6.39
C PHE A 158 -75.35 33.67 -5.76
N ILE A 159 -74.88 34.88 -5.43
CA ILE A 159 -75.73 35.95 -4.88
C ILE A 159 -76.83 36.34 -5.86
N PHE A 160 -76.54 36.47 -7.16
CA PHE A 160 -77.55 36.79 -8.16
C PHE A 160 -78.58 35.67 -8.36
N GLN A 161 -78.16 34.41 -8.24
CA GLN A 161 -79.06 33.28 -8.33
C GLN A 161 -79.90 33.08 -7.04
N LEU A 162 -79.47 33.63 -5.90
CA LEU A 162 -80.08 33.42 -4.60
C LEU A 162 -81.57 33.84 -4.52
N PRO A 163 -82.00 35.03 -5.00
CA PRO A 163 -83.41 35.45 -4.92
C PRO A 163 -84.34 34.57 -5.76
N GLN A 164 -83.87 34.12 -6.93
CA GLN A 164 -84.65 33.21 -7.78
C GLN A 164 -84.79 31.83 -7.14
N ARG A 165 -83.70 31.33 -6.54
CA ARG A 165 -83.72 30.07 -5.79
C ARG A 165 -84.60 30.15 -4.54
N LEU A 166 -84.56 31.27 -3.80
CA LEU A 166 -85.43 31.52 -2.64
C LEU A 166 -86.91 31.65 -3.03
N LYS A 167 -87.24 32.39 -4.11
CA LYS A 167 -88.62 32.47 -4.63
C LYS A 167 -89.16 31.12 -5.09
N SER A 168 -88.31 30.30 -5.72
CA SER A 168 -88.69 28.96 -6.16
C SER A 168 -88.91 28.02 -4.96
N ALA A 169 -88.05 28.11 -3.93
CA ALA A 169 -88.21 27.34 -2.70
C ALA A 169 -89.45 27.76 -1.89
N MET A 170 -89.77 29.06 -1.82
CA MET A 170 -90.98 29.56 -1.16
C MET A 170 -92.28 29.17 -1.87
N LYS A 171 -92.25 28.89 -3.19
CA LYS A 171 -93.41 28.41 -3.95
C LYS A 171 -93.57 26.89 -3.92
N ALA A 172 -92.52 26.17 -3.52
CA ALA A 172 -92.50 24.71 -3.45
C ALA A 172 -92.87 24.17 -2.05
N GLN A 173 -93.36 25.03 -1.16
CA GLN A 173 -93.82 24.75 0.19
C GLN A 173 -95.26 25.24 0.32
#